data_AF-A0A922MDM8-F1
#
_entry.id   AF-A0A922MDM8-F1
#
_cell.length_a   1.000
_cell.length_b   1.000
_cell.length_c   1.000
_cell.angle_alpha   90.00
_cell.angle_beta   90.00
_cell.angle_gamma   90.00
#
_symmetry.space_group_name_H-M   'P 1'
#
loop_
_entity.id
_entity.type
_entity.pdbx_description
1 polymer ?
#
loop_
_entity_poly.entity_id
_entity_poly.type
_entity_poly.pdbx_seq_one_letter_code
_entity_poly.pdbx_strand_id
1 'polypeptide(L)'
;MPSCGACGSIIEDHFMECSNGKCKKLYDIACLEVTIDAFKSYTEEYKLSWVCPECMCLMPKRGNTGTPLIVKTVAFRTTSSTTPVNNVNTKKRESG
;
A
#
# COMPACT_ATOMS: atom_id res chain seq x y z
N MET A 1 -3.59 -9.10 -27.52
CA MET A 1 -3.86 -7.74 -26.99
C MET A 1 -3.66 -7.78 -25.49
N PRO A 2 -3.10 -6.74 -24.86
CA PRO A 2 -2.90 -6.72 -23.41
C PRO A 2 -4.23 -6.72 -22.66
N SER A 3 -4.29 -7.40 -21.52
CA SER A 3 -5.46 -7.42 -20.63
C SER A 3 -5.25 -6.48 -19.44
N CYS A 4 -6.34 -5.87 -18.99
CA CYS A 4 -6.35 -4.98 -17.83
C CYS A 4 -6.18 -5.78 -16.54
N GLY A 5 -5.22 -5.37 -15.70
CA GLY A 5 -4.94 -5.98 -14.41
C GLY A 5 -6.08 -5.88 -13.40
N ALA A 6 -7.00 -4.92 -13.57
CA ALA A 6 -8.14 -4.72 -12.68
C ALA A 6 -9.37 -5.58 -13.07
N CYS A 7 -9.75 -5.57 -14.36
CA CYS A 7 -11.00 -6.19 -14.81
C CYS A 7 -10.82 -7.39 -15.75
N GLY A 8 -9.61 -7.65 -16.23
CA GLY A 8 -9.31 -8.74 -17.17
C GLY A 8 -9.72 -8.47 -18.62
N SER A 9 -10.49 -7.42 -18.90
CA SER A 9 -10.87 -7.02 -20.25
C SER A 9 -9.66 -6.64 -21.11
N ILE A 10 -9.82 -6.73 -22.43
CA ILE A 10 -8.82 -6.28 -23.39
C ILE A 10 -8.68 -4.75 -23.32
N ILE A 11 -7.45 -4.26 -23.32
CA ILE A 11 -7.14 -2.83 -23.41
C ILE A 11 -7.08 -2.45 -24.89
N GLU A 12 -7.81 -1.41 -25.26
CA GLU A 12 -7.89 -0.93 -26.65
C GLU A 12 -6.99 0.29 -26.91
N ASP A 13 -6.88 1.23 -25.95
CA ASP A 13 -6.29 2.53 -26.22
C ASP A 13 -5.45 3.08 -25.04
N HIS A 14 -6.10 3.72 -24.07
CA HIS A 14 -5.41 4.44 -23.00
C HIS A 14 -5.16 3.57 -21.77
N PHE A 15 -3.89 3.45 -21.35
CA PHE A 15 -3.52 2.63 -20.20
C PHE A 15 -2.35 3.21 -19.39
N MET A 16 -2.19 2.70 -18.17
CA MET A 16 -1.03 2.92 -17.31
C MET A 16 -0.31 1.59 -17.05
N GLU A 17 1.02 1.59 -17.07
CA GLU A 17 1.85 0.44 -16.71
C GLU A 17 2.41 0.62 -15.30
N CYS A 18 2.29 -0.41 -14.46
CA CYS A 18 2.90 -0.36 -13.14
C CYS A 18 4.44 -0.33 -13.22
N SER A 19 5.06 0.70 -12.66
CA SER A 19 6.51 0.92 -12.62
C SER A 19 7.26 -0.14 -11.79
N ASN A 20 6.57 -0.82 -10.86
CA ASN A 20 7.14 -1.93 -10.09
C ASN A 20 7.59 -3.07 -11.02
N GLY A 21 8.90 -3.31 -11.07
CA GLY A 21 9.56 -4.29 -11.93
C GLY A 21 9.08 -5.74 -11.76
N LYS A 22 8.43 -6.08 -10.65
CA LYS A 22 7.85 -7.43 -10.43
C LYS A 22 6.41 -7.55 -10.93
N CYS A 23 5.68 -6.44 -11.06
CA CYS A 23 4.26 -6.44 -11.40
C CYS A 23 4.06 -6.27 -12.91
N LYS A 24 4.53 -5.15 -13.46
CA LYS A 24 4.46 -4.84 -14.90
C LYS A 24 3.08 -5.03 -15.57
N LYS A 25 2.02 -5.08 -14.77
CA LYS A 25 0.63 -5.16 -15.24
C LYS A 25 0.20 -3.83 -15.86
N LEU A 26 -0.65 -3.92 -16.88
CA LEU A 26 -1.27 -2.80 -17.58
C LEU A 26 -2.69 -2.59 -17.05
N TYR A 27 -3.12 -1.33 -16.97
CA TYR A 27 -4.43 -0.95 -16.47
C TYR A 27 -5.07 0.06 -17.41
N ASP A 28 -6.28 -0.26 -17.88
CA ASP A 28 -7.10 0.71 -18.59
C ASP A 28 -7.39 1.91 -17.69
N ILE A 29 -7.27 3.13 -18.23
CA ILE A 29 -7.52 4.36 -17.46
C ILE A 29 -8.97 4.43 -16.93
N ALA A 30 -9.93 3.81 -17.62
CA ALA A 30 -11.31 3.73 -17.18
C ALA A 30 -11.44 2.93 -15.88
N CYS A 31 -10.67 1.85 -15.72
CA CYS A 31 -10.61 1.08 -14.48
C CYS A 31 -9.89 1.80 -13.34
N LEU A 32 -9.15 2.86 -13.65
CA LEU A 32 -8.48 3.71 -12.68
C LEU A 32 -9.30 4.97 -12.33
N GLU A 33 -10.50 5.11 -12.89
CA GLU A 33 -11.35 6.31 -12.77
C GLU A 33 -10.63 7.60 -13.25
N VAL A 34 -9.71 7.46 -14.20
CA VAL A 34 -8.98 8.57 -14.80
C VAL A 34 -9.65 8.96 -16.10
N THR A 35 -10.01 10.24 -16.23
CA THR A 35 -10.56 10.79 -17.48
C THR A 35 -9.46 10.90 -18.54
N ILE A 36 -9.86 10.87 -19.82
CA ILE A 36 -8.91 11.01 -20.94
C ILE A 36 -8.14 12.34 -20.83
N ASP A 37 -8.81 13.43 -20.45
CA ASP A 37 -8.16 14.74 -20.30
C ASP A 37 -7.14 14.75 -19.18
N ALA A 38 -7.46 14.13 -18.03
CA ALA A 38 -6.51 13.97 -16.94
C ALA A 38 -5.31 13.12 -17.39
N PHE A 39 -5.54 12.00 -18.09
CA PHE A 39 -4.46 11.18 -18.62
C PHE A 39 -3.56 11.93 -19.62
N LYS A 40 -4.14 12.78 -20.47
CA LYS A 40 -3.38 13.63 -21.40
C LYS A 40 -2.57 14.71 -20.69
N SER A 41 -3.05 15.19 -19.54
CA SER A 41 -2.33 16.19 -18.73
C SER A 41 -1.15 15.61 -17.94
N TYR A 42 -1.10 14.29 -17.74
CA TYR A 42 0.00 13.64 -17.04
C TYR A 42 1.31 13.74 -17.82
N THR A 43 2.38 14.11 -17.13
CA THR A 43 3.72 14.09 -17.70
C THR A 43 4.19 12.66 -17.95
N GLU A 44 5.15 12.49 -18.85
CA GLU A 44 5.72 11.18 -19.15
C GLU A 44 6.38 10.58 -17.91
N GLU A 45 7.06 11.39 -17.11
CA GLU A 45 7.71 10.96 -15.86
C GLU A 45 6.70 10.41 -14.86
N TYR A 46 5.52 11.04 -14.76
CA TYR A 46 4.44 10.54 -13.93
C TYR A 46 3.95 9.17 -14.43
N LYS A 47 3.72 9.04 -15.74
CA LYS A 47 3.27 7.77 -16.34
C LYS A 47 4.28 6.64 -16.12
N LEU A 48 5.58 6.92 -16.25
CA LEU A 48 6.66 5.96 -16.06
C LEU A 48 6.89 5.57 -14.59
N SER A 49 6.58 6.45 -13.65
CA SER A 49 6.76 6.20 -12.21
C SER A 49 5.50 5.66 -11.51
N TRP A 50 4.35 5.67 -12.18
CA TRP A 50 3.07 5.25 -11.62
C TRP A 50 3.08 3.81 -11.08
N VAL A 51 2.51 3.62 -9.89
CA VAL A 51 2.42 2.32 -9.21
C VAL A 51 0.95 1.91 -9.12
N CYS A 52 0.63 0.68 -9.52
CA CYS A 52 -0.76 0.22 -9.50
C CYS A 52 -1.31 0.07 -8.07
N PRO A 53 -2.64 0.10 -7.90
CA PRO A 53 -3.29 -0.04 -6.59
C PRO A 53 -2.88 -1.31 -5.84
N GLU A 54 -2.75 -2.45 -6.53
CA GLU A 54 -2.28 -3.70 -5.92
C GLU A 54 -0.90 -3.56 -5.29
N CYS A 55 0.07 -2.98 -6.02
CA CYS A 55 1.42 -2.77 -5.51
C CYS A 55 1.44 -1.73 -4.38
N MET A 56 0.64 -0.67 -4.50
CA MET A 56 0.51 0.34 -3.45
C MET A 56 0.00 -0.25 -2.14
N CYS A 57 -0.98 -1.15 -2.18
CA CYS A 57 -1.50 -1.84 -1.00
C CYS A 57 -0.49 -2.77 -0.34
N LEU A 58 0.46 -3.32 -1.10
CA LEU A 58 1.54 -4.19 -0.59
C LEU A 58 2.72 -3.41 -0.01
N MET A 59 2.86 -2.12 -0.31
CA MET A 59 3.94 -1.31 0.24
C MET A 59 3.74 -1.13 1.75
N PRO A 60 4.78 -1.38 2.58
CA PRO A 60 4.68 -1.12 4.00
C PRO A 60 4.41 0.37 4.21
N LYS A 61 3.33 0.67 4.94
CA LYS A 61 3.07 2.03 5.40
C LYS A 61 4.28 2.46 6.24
N ARG A 62 5.01 3.51 5.82
CA ARG A 62 6.04 4.09 6.69
C ARG A 62 5.36 4.45 7.99
N GLY A 63 5.76 3.77 9.07
CA GLY A 63 5.18 3.96 10.39
C GLY A 63 5.28 5.42 10.83
N ASN A 64 4.39 5.83 11.73
CA ASN A 64 4.33 7.17 12.32
C ASN A 64 5.62 7.51 13.10
N THR A 65 6.72 7.76 12.39
CA THR A 65 7.99 8.25 12.96
C THR A 65 7.91 9.71 13.42
N GLY A 66 6.77 10.38 13.16
CA GLY A 66 6.49 11.75 13.60
C GLY A 66 5.75 11.86 14.93
N THR A 67 5.50 10.76 15.65
CA THR A 67 5.01 10.88 17.03
C THR A 67 6.23 11.14 17.93
N PRO A 68 6.43 12.35 18.49
CA PRO A 68 7.44 12.52 19.51
C PRO A 68 7.11 11.56 20.65
N LEU A 69 7.99 10.60 20.90
CA LEU A 69 7.96 9.84 22.13
C LEU A 69 8.11 10.88 23.23
N ILE A 70 7.02 11.19 23.94
CA ILE A 70 7.11 11.88 25.22
C ILE A 70 7.83 10.88 26.13
N VAL A 71 9.15 10.95 26.12
CA VAL A 71 10.01 10.29 27.10
C VAL A 71 9.65 10.97 28.41
N LYS A 72 8.68 10.39 29.13
CA LYS A 72 8.52 10.67 30.55
C LYS A 72 9.81 10.16 31.19
N THR A 73 10.77 11.06 31.35
CA THR A 73 11.96 10.85 32.16
C THR A 73 11.49 10.45 33.56
N VAL A 74 11.45 9.16 33.83
CA VAL A 74 11.46 8.63 35.18
C VAL A 74 12.74 7.80 35.26
N ALA A 75 13.73 8.40 35.92
CA ALA A 75 15.04 7.83 36.11
C ALA A 75 14.97 6.61 37.05
N PHE A 76 15.82 5.61 36.76
CA PHE A 76 16.31 4.53 37.67
C PHE A 76 15.30 3.39 38.00
N ARG A 77 15.58 2.07 37.88
CA ARG A 77 16.79 1.24 38.04
C ARG A 77 16.72 -0.09 37.26
N THR A 78 17.88 -0.49 36.72
CA THR A 78 18.54 -1.81 36.78
C THR A 78 17.77 -3.11 36.41
N THR A 79 18.30 -3.77 35.36
CA THR A 79 18.34 -5.23 35.07
C THR A 79 17.04 -6.04 35.01
N SER A 80 16.70 -6.58 33.85
CA SER A 80 16.87 -8.02 33.53
C SER A 80 16.28 -8.36 32.15
N SER A 81 17.02 -9.19 31.40
CA SER A 81 16.58 -9.90 30.20
C SER A 81 15.29 -10.69 30.47
N THR A 82 14.32 -10.64 29.54
CA THR A 82 13.47 -11.79 29.20
C THR A 82 12.70 -11.55 27.90
N THR A 83 12.58 -12.64 27.14
CA THR A 83 12.04 -12.86 25.79
C THR A 83 10.54 -12.52 25.61
N PRO A 84 10.04 -12.42 24.36
CA PRO A 84 8.64 -12.06 24.10
C PRO A 84 7.72 -13.27 24.32
N VAL A 85 6.71 -13.11 25.18
CA VAL A 85 5.63 -14.09 25.31
C VAL A 85 4.46 -13.63 24.42
N ASN A 86 4.08 -14.51 23.48
CA ASN A 86 2.89 -14.43 22.66
C ASN A 86 1.65 -14.60 23.54
N ASN A 87 0.72 -13.63 23.51
CA ASN A 87 -0.57 -13.76 24.19
C ASN A 87 -1.70 -13.33 23.24
N VAL A 88 -2.19 -14.27 22.44
CA VAL A 88 -3.43 -14.18 21.66
C VAL A 88 -4.60 -14.22 22.65
N ASN A 89 -5.44 -13.19 22.68
CA ASN A 89 -6.63 -13.16 23.54
C ASN A 89 -7.89 -13.47 22.71
N THR A 90 -8.36 -14.71 22.74
CA THR A 90 -9.68 -15.11 22.25
C THR A 90 -10.74 -14.80 23.32
N LYS A 91 -11.68 -13.90 23.01
CA LYS A 91 -12.82 -13.61 23.89
C LYS A 91 -13.89 -14.71 23.72
N LYS A 92 -14.02 -15.58 24.73
CA LYS A 92 -15.17 -16.50 24.89
C LYS A 92 -16.36 -15.68 25.45
N ARG A 93 -17.51 -15.72 24.76
CA ARG A 93 -18.79 -15.17 25.24
C ARG A 93 -19.51 -16.24 26.06
N GLU A 94 -19.84 -15.95 27.31
CA GLU A 94 -20.85 -16.69 28.09
C GLU A 94 -21.70 -15.68 28.89
N SER A 95 -23.00 -15.66 28.59
CA SER A 95 -24.12 -15.08 29.36
C SER A 95 -25.34 -15.78 28.76
N GLY A 96 -26.27 -16.39 29.48
CA GLY A 96 -26.57 -16.55 30.90
C GLY A 96 -27.94 -17.23 30.90
#